data_AF-A0A7S2MCC2-F1
#
_entry.id   AF-A0A7S2MCC2-F1
#
_cell.length_a   1.000
_cell.length_b   1.000
_cell.length_c   1.000
_cell.angle_alpha   90.00
_cell.angle_beta   90.00
_cell.angle_gamma   90.00
#
_symmetry.space_group_name_H-M   'P 1'
#
loop_
_entity.id
_entity.type
_entity.pdbx_description
1 polymer ?
#
loop_
_entity_poly.entity_id
_entity_poly.type
_entity_poly.pdbx_seq_one_letter_code
_entity_poly.pdbx_strand_id
1 'polypeptide(L)'
;VEIIVDVILNHIASACKEARRSVIGDAPEMPCTGWNGTRYGNRRTEGARGWDAAEPSLFHHKEDKPLRNCVVGPSTGWLCGSPSLSDCSCCTCDMYGGLPDWRTETETVRAIHRRHLQELFDMGITMLRIDAAIYSEVEDLAAMLNVFPWDFVFQEWWGEFPDPSRTRHVGHYRDVAYRWKLVNALANIDISKFPKVLDIKSGVHGIPQEHAMYPMLYHDGRSRDADSGIATYKNGLEYHQQQKWMLAWPEGHSVRLFGGVGWATNE
;
A
#
# COMPACT_ATOMS: atom_id res chain seq x y z
N VAL A 1 -18.21 -4.38 15.25
CA VAL A 1 -18.24 -4.18 13.78
C VAL A 1 -16.79 -4.09 13.37
N GLU A 2 -16.32 -4.98 12.51
CA GLU A 2 -14.93 -4.99 12.07
C GLU A 2 -14.80 -4.07 10.83
N ILE A 3 -14.07 -2.97 10.97
CA ILE A 3 -13.92 -1.99 9.88
C ILE A 3 -12.44 -1.88 9.56
N ILE A 4 -12.11 -2.08 8.28
CA ILE A 4 -10.77 -1.87 7.75
C ILE A 4 -10.67 -0.57 6.98
N VAL A 5 -9.61 0.19 7.27
CA VAL A 5 -9.28 1.41 6.51
C VAL A 5 -7.88 1.34 5.94
N ASP A 6 -7.69 2.10 4.88
CA ASP A 6 -6.41 2.30 4.24
C ASP A 6 -5.69 3.48 4.90
N VAL A 7 -4.44 3.27 5.33
CA VAL A 7 -3.61 4.31 5.94
C VAL A 7 -2.29 4.45 5.22
N ILE A 8 -1.87 5.69 5.02
CA ILE A 8 -0.58 6.06 4.44
C ILE A 8 0.29 6.62 5.56
N LEU A 9 1.42 5.96 5.84
CA LEU A 9 2.28 6.28 6.99
C LEU A 9 3.71 6.67 6.61
N ASN A 10 4.06 6.64 5.32
CA ASN A 10 5.43 6.85 4.85
C ASN A 10 5.57 7.99 3.85
N HIS A 11 4.50 8.37 3.16
CA HIS A 11 4.56 9.50 2.24
C HIS A 11 3.27 10.32 2.26
N ILE A 12 3.29 11.45 1.56
CA ILE A 12 2.06 12.20 1.27
C ILE A 12 1.65 11.96 -0.17
N ALA A 13 0.39 11.56 -0.36
CA ALA A 13 -0.23 11.41 -1.68
C ALA A 13 -0.03 12.67 -2.55
N SER A 14 0.37 12.47 -3.80
CA SER A 14 1.01 13.48 -4.66
C SER A 14 0.18 14.74 -4.79
N ALA A 15 0.71 15.79 -4.20
CA ALA A 15 0.17 17.14 -4.22
C ALA A 15 1.06 18.11 -5.04
N CYS A 16 2.21 17.64 -5.54
CA CYS A 16 3.32 18.51 -5.96
C CYS A 16 3.70 18.38 -7.44
N LYS A 17 2.85 17.82 -8.32
CA LYS A 17 3.12 17.81 -9.77
C LYS A 17 3.32 19.22 -10.33
N GLU A 18 2.66 20.22 -9.74
CA GLU A 18 2.78 21.63 -10.16
C GLU A 18 3.96 22.35 -9.51
N ALA A 19 4.32 22.03 -8.25
CA ALA A 19 5.49 22.59 -7.58
C ALA A 19 6.80 22.31 -8.35
N ARG A 20 6.92 21.15 -9.00
CA ARG A 20 8.06 20.80 -9.87
C ARG A 20 8.27 21.76 -11.04
N ARG A 21 7.24 22.48 -11.52
CA ARG A 21 7.35 23.41 -12.66
C ARG A 21 7.86 24.80 -12.29
N SER A 22 7.84 25.16 -11.00
CA SER A 22 8.18 26.52 -10.53
C SER A 22 9.67 26.75 -10.22
N VAL A 23 10.52 25.71 -10.27
CA VAL A 23 11.93 25.80 -9.80
C VAL A 23 12.90 26.27 -10.88
N ILE A 24 12.48 27.19 -11.75
CA ILE A 24 13.39 27.99 -12.57
C ILE A 24 13.18 29.45 -12.17
N GLY A 25 13.90 29.91 -11.15
CA GLY A 25 14.15 31.33 -10.91
C GLY A 25 13.42 31.99 -9.75
N ASP A 26 12.30 31.47 -9.27
CA ASP A 26 11.54 32.11 -8.18
C ASP A 26 11.51 31.24 -6.91
N ALA A 27 11.41 31.91 -5.76
CA ALA A 27 11.36 31.27 -4.44
C ALA A 27 10.31 30.16 -4.40
N PRO A 28 10.54 29.05 -3.67
CA PRO A 28 9.62 27.91 -3.64
C PRO A 28 8.28 28.34 -3.04
N GLU A 29 7.33 28.72 -3.91
CA GLU A 29 5.96 28.96 -3.51
C GLU A 29 5.34 27.60 -3.19
N MET A 30 5.36 27.23 -1.90
CA MET A 30 4.64 26.06 -1.42
C MET A 30 3.14 26.38 -1.40
N PRO A 31 2.35 25.72 -2.26
CA PRO A 31 1.17 25.06 -1.73
C PRO A 31 0.99 23.69 -2.38
N CYS A 32 1.68 22.67 -1.88
CA CYS A 32 1.30 21.29 -2.22
C CYS A 32 -0.12 21.05 -1.70
N THR A 33 -1.05 20.81 -2.63
CA THR A 33 -2.47 20.53 -2.34
C THR A 33 -2.76 19.04 -2.53
N GLY A 34 -3.10 18.32 -1.47
CA GLY A 34 -3.46 16.90 -1.48
C GLY A 34 -4.65 16.58 -2.38
N TRP A 35 -4.84 15.29 -2.70
CA TRP A 35 -5.89 14.75 -3.58
C TRP A 35 -7.32 15.23 -3.32
N ASN A 36 -7.62 15.69 -2.10
CA ASN A 36 -8.90 16.24 -1.66
C ASN A 36 -8.94 17.78 -1.68
N GLY A 37 -8.01 18.45 -2.35
CA GLY A 37 -7.98 19.91 -2.49
C GLY A 37 -7.37 20.64 -1.29
N THR A 38 -6.64 19.94 -0.42
CA THR A 38 -6.15 20.50 0.83
C THR A 38 -4.67 20.80 0.79
N ARG A 39 -4.29 22.07 0.98
CA ARG A 39 -2.88 22.48 1.18
C ARG A 39 -2.27 21.67 2.33
N TYR A 40 -0.97 21.36 2.26
CA TYR A 40 -0.16 20.67 3.28
C TYR A 40 -0.95 20.40 4.57
N GLY A 41 -1.41 19.16 4.74
CA GLY A 41 -2.03 18.73 6.00
C GLY A 41 -3.39 19.31 6.39
N ASN A 42 -4.22 19.83 5.48
CA ASN A 42 -5.60 20.16 5.89
C ASN A 42 -6.54 18.96 5.66
N ARG A 43 -7.22 18.43 6.69
CA ARG A 43 -8.48 17.70 6.46
C ARG A 43 -9.60 18.52 7.11
N ARG A 44 -10.23 19.34 6.27
CA ARG A 44 -11.53 20.03 6.43
C ARG A 44 -11.72 20.97 7.62
N THR A 45 -10.70 21.24 8.44
CA THR A 45 -10.83 22.17 9.57
C THR A 45 -9.58 23.04 9.68
N GLU A 46 -9.75 24.34 9.89
CA GLU A 46 -8.64 25.26 10.18
C GLU A 46 -8.01 24.84 11.53
N GLY A 47 -6.69 24.61 11.59
CA GLY A 47 -6.01 24.05 12.77
C GLY A 47 -6.20 22.54 12.98
N ALA A 48 -6.55 21.78 11.94
CA ALA A 48 -6.89 20.37 12.07
C ALA A 48 -5.68 19.46 12.26
N ARG A 49 -5.33 19.25 13.53
CA ARG A 49 -4.78 17.99 14.03
C ARG A 49 -3.26 17.78 13.79
N GLY A 50 -2.48 18.85 13.64
CA GLY A 50 -1.00 18.80 13.68
C GLY A 50 -0.32 18.40 12.38
N TRP A 51 -1.09 18.14 11.32
CA TRP A 51 -0.57 17.88 9.97
C TRP A 51 -0.31 19.17 9.19
N ASP A 52 -0.99 20.25 9.57
CA ASP A 52 -0.72 21.64 9.18
C ASP A 52 0.65 22.14 9.64
N ALA A 53 1.28 21.45 10.60
CA ALA A 53 2.66 21.68 11.03
C ALA A 53 3.71 20.95 10.19
N ALA A 54 3.30 20.27 9.11
CA ALA A 54 4.21 19.55 8.24
C ALA A 54 5.12 20.50 7.45
N GLU A 55 6.40 20.53 7.82
CA GLU A 55 7.44 21.31 7.15
C GLU A 55 8.41 20.40 6.37
N PRO A 56 9.15 20.91 5.36
CA PRO A 56 10.14 20.13 4.62
C PRO A 56 11.15 19.38 5.52
N SER A 57 11.45 19.94 6.70
CA SER A 57 12.35 19.35 7.71
C SER A 57 11.86 18.01 8.27
N LEU A 58 10.57 17.71 8.16
CA LEU A 58 9.96 16.46 8.60
C LEU A 58 9.98 15.35 7.54
N PHE A 59 10.49 15.64 6.34
CA PHE A 59 10.63 14.69 5.24
C PHE A 59 12.11 14.35 5.01
N HIS A 60 12.40 13.17 4.49
CA HIS A 60 13.73 12.86 4.01
C HIS A 60 14.04 13.73 2.79
N HIS A 61 15.23 14.34 2.79
CA HIS A 61 15.69 15.23 1.73
C HIS A 61 17.21 15.28 1.70
N LYS A 62 17.77 15.77 0.59
CA LYS A 62 19.19 16.08 0.51
C LYS A 62 19.48 17.39 1.26
N GLU A 63 20.58 17.44 1.99
CA GLU A 63 20.98 18.62 2.79
C GLU A 63 20.99 19.93 1.98
N ASP A 64 21.39 19.86 0.70
CA ASP A 64 21.48 21.01 -0.20
C ASP A 64 20.17 21.29 -0.97
N LYS A 65 19.17 20.40 -0.88
CA LYS A 65 17.92 20.46 -1.66
C LYS A 65 16.73 20.00 -0.80
N PRO A 66 16.13 20.88 0.02
CA PRO A 66 15.09 20.54 0.99
C PRO A 66 13.78 20.01 0.38
N LEU A 67 13.62 20.12 -0.94
CA LEU A 67 12.45 19.62 -1.68
C LEU A 67 12.81 18.50 -2.67
N ARG A 68 13.99 17.88 -2.54
CA ARG A 68 14.41 16.77 -3.40
C ARG A 68 15.07 15.68 -2.61
N ASN A 69 14.75 14.46 -3.00
CA ASN A 69 15.34 13.26 -2.44
C ASN A 69 15.77 12.26 -3.53
N CYS A 70 16.27 11.09 -3.14
CA CYS A 70 16.28 9.92 -4.03
C CYS A 70 14.84 9.49 -4.38
N VAL A 71 14.67 8.60 -5.36
CA VAL A 71 13.36 8.22 -5.90
C VAL A 71 13.22 6.71 -5.97
N VAL A 72 12.06 6.20 -5.56
CA VAL A 72 11.68 4.78 -5.67
C VAL A 72 10.34 4.62 -6.42
N GLY A 73 10.14 3.51 -7.13
CA GLY A 73 8.88 3.19 -7.81
C GLY A 73 9.08 2.39 -9.12
N PRO A 74 8.25 2.59 -10.16
CA PRO A 74 8.29 1.78 -11.39
C PRO A 74 9.63 1.93 -12.11
N SER A 75 10.24 3.12 -12.05
CA SER A 75 11.56 3.38 -12.64
C SER A 75 12.70 2.62 -11.95
N THR A 76 12.50 2.19 -10.71
CA THR A 76 13.46 1.36 -9.96
C THR A 76 13.02 -0.11 -9.89
N GLY A 77 12.01 -0.50 -10.67
CA GLY A 77 11.45 -1.84 -10.66
C GLY A 77 10.63 -2.18 -9.41
N TRP A 78 10.23 -1.17 -8.62
CA TRP A 78 9.52 -1.31 -7.34
C TRP A 78 10.31 -1.97 -6.22
N LEU A 79 11.62 -2.16 -6.42
CA LEU A 79 12.49 -2.82 -5.47
C LEU A 79 13.36 -1.79 -4.75
N CYS A 80 13.62 -2.07 -3.48
CA CYS A 80 14.55 -1.39 -2.60
C CYS A 80 16.00 -1.84 -2.80
N GLY A 81 16.26 -2.61 -3.84
CA GLY A 81 17.60 -2.81 -4.41
C GLY A 81 18.57 -3.65 -3.58
N SER A 82 18.16 -4.23 -2.44
CA SER A 82 19.04 -5.03 -1.60
C SER A 82 18.64 -6.51 -1.50
N PRO A 83 19.61 -7.44 -1.60
CA PRO A 83 19.42 -8.83 -1.19
C PRO A 83 19.42 -9.01 0.34
N SER A 84 19.75 -7.96 1.11
CA SER A 84 19.68 -7.96 2.58
C SER A 84 18.32 -7.44 3.05
N LEU A 85 17.59 -8.27 3.78
CA LEU A 85 16.22 -8.04 4.24
C LEU A 85 16.07 -6.93 5.31
N SER A 86 17.19 -6.38 5.78
CA SER A 86 17.27 -5.25 6.72
C SER A 86 17.70 -3.94 6.05
N ASP A 87 17.95 -3.97 4.74
CA ASP A 87 18.48 -2.83 4.02
C ASP A 87 17.33 -2.11 3.32
N CYS A 88 16.66 -1.27 4.09
CA CYS A 88 15.64 -0.34 3.63
C CYS A 88 16.28 0.87 2.93
N SER A 89 17.29 0.66 2.06
CA SER A 89 18.02 1.75 1.37
C SER A 89 17.11 2.70 0.56
N CYS A 90 15.90 2.25 0.24
CA CYS A 90 14.86 3.01 -0.45
C CYS A 90 13.85 3.71 0.49
N CYS A 91 13.83 3.38 1.78
CA CYS A 91 12.79 3.79 2.74
C CYS A 91 12.98 5.20 3.25
N THR A 92 14.01 5.87 2.72
CA THR A 92 14.26 7.29 2.86
C THR A 92 14.18 7.99 1.51
N CYS A 93 13.50 7.42 0.50
CA CYS A 93 13.40 7.97 -0.86
C CYS A 93 11.95 8.32 -1.22
N ASP A 94 11.78 9.37 -2.02
CA ASP A 94 10.46 9.83 -2.47
C ASP A 94 9.81 8.82 -3.42
N MET A 95 8.59 8.37 -3.12
CA MET A 95 7.85 7.47 -4.00
C MET A 95 7.41 8.21 -5.28
N TYR A 96 7.65 7.61 -6.45
CA TYR A 96 7.45 8.20 -7.79
C TYR A 96 8.16 9.55 -8.02
N GLY A 97 9.03 9.96 -7.09
CA GLY A 97 9.61 11.30 -6.97
C GLY A 97 8.61 12.43 -6.73
N GLY A 98 7.32 12.12 -6.60
CA GLY A 98 6.24 13.09 -6.40
C GLY A 98 5.58 12.99 -5.03
N LEU A 99 6.02 12.03 -4.23
CA LEU A 99 5.48 11.70 -2.92
C LEU A 99 6.64 11.82 -1.92
N PRO A 100 6.78 12.97 -1.25
CA PRO A 100 7.82 13.17 -0.24
C PRO A 100 7.72 12.11 0.85
N ASP A 101 8.87 11.55 1.20
CA ASP A 101 8.98 10.48 2.19
C ASP A 101 9.18 11.05 3.60
N TRP A 102 8.36 10.61 4.55
CA TRP A 102 8.37 11.09 5.93
C TRP A 102 9.59 10.60 6.71
N ARG A 103 10.12 11.44 7.60
CA ARG A 103 11.14 11.04 8.58
C ARG A 103 10.56 10.25 9.73
N THR A 104 10.08 9.04 9.44
CA THR A 104 9.39 8.17 10.41
C THR A 104 10.28 7.72 11.55
N GLU A 105 11.59 7.94 11.47
CA GLU A 105 12.54 7.69 12.56
C GLU A 105 12.43 8.73 13.68
N THR A 106 11.82 9.90 13.39
CA THR A 106 11.69 11.01 14.34
C THR A 106 10.41 10.92 15.17
N GLU A 107 10.51 11.24 16.47
CA GLU A 107 9.35 11.22 17.38
C GLU A 107 8.24 12.20 16.95
N THR A 108 8.62 13.35 16.39
CA THR A 108 7.67 14.35 15.88
C THR A 108 6.77 13.75 14.80
N VAL A 109 7.34 13.08 13.80
CA VAL A 109 6.59 12.44 12.71
C VAL A 109 5.77 11.27 13.25
N ARG A 110 6.35 10.41 14.10
CA ARG A 110 5.62 9.31 14.73
C ARG A 110 4.44 9.79 15.57
N ALA A 111 4.55 10.93 16.24
CA ALA A 111 3.46 11.52 17.03
C ALA A 111 2.32 12.02 16.13
N ILE A 112 2.63 12.62 14.98
CA ILE A 112 1.64 13.03 13.96
C ILE A 112 0.85 11.82 13.46
N HIS A 113 1.53 10.73 13.08
CA HIS A 113 0.88 9.51 12.63
C HIS A 113 0.08 8.81 13.75
N ARG A 114 0.65 8.69 14.96
CA ARG A 114 -0.07 8.09 16.10
C ARG A 114 -1.34 8.86 16.45
N ARG A 115 -1.33 10.19 16.34
CA ARG A 115 -2.55 10.99 16.53
C ARG A 115 -3.61 10.64 15.48
N HIS A 116 -3.23 10.51 14.21
CA HIS A 116 -4.17 10.10 13.17
C HIS A 116 -4.73 8.69 13.42
N LEU A 117 -3.87 7.76 13.82
CA LEU A 117 -4.24 6.39 14.15
C LEU A 117 -5.16 6.32 15.39
N GLN A 118 -4.91 7.12 16.44
CA GLN A 118 -5.80 7.25 17.60
C GLN A 118 -7.19 7.71 17.17
N GLU A 119 -7.29 8.70 16.28
CA GLU A 119 -8.59 9.18 15.80
C GLU A 119 -9.36 8.09 15.05
N LEU A 120 -8.67 7.29 14.22
CA LEU A 120 -9.29 6.13 13.55
C LEU A 120 -9.78 5.11 14.58
N PHE A 121 -8.94 4.78 15.57
CA PHE A 121 -9.29 3.86 16.64
C PHE A 121 -10.51 4.35 17.44
N ASP A 122 -10.53 5.63 17.83
CA ASP A 122 -11.64 6.26 18.57
C ASP A 122 -12.94 6.30 17.76
N MET A 123 -12.86 6.36 16.43
CA MET A 123 -14.00 6.24 15.52
C MET A 123 -14.55 4.80 15.42
N GLY A 124 -13.89 3.82 16.05
CA GLY A 124 -14.28 2.42 16.02
C GLY A 124 -13.71 1.64 14.84
N ILE A 125 -12.68 2.16 14.16
CA ILE A 125 -11.89 1.37 13.21
C ILE A 125 -11.08 0.35 13.99
N THR A 126 -11.10 -0.90 13.54
CA THR A 126 -10.40 -1.99 14.24
C THR A 126 -9.32 -2.66 13.40
N MET A 127 -9.29 -2.42 12.08
CA MET A 127 -8.33 -3.06 11.18
C MET A 127 -7.68 -2.04 10.23
N LEU A 128 -6.45 -2.32 9.80
CA LEU A 128 -5.68 -1.43 8.93
C LEU A 128 -5.10 -2.15 7.71
N ARG A 129 -5.11 -1.46 6.57
CA ARG A 129 -4.22 -1.71 5.44
C ARG A 129 -3.16 -0.63 5.42
N ILE A 130 -1.88 -1.01 5.51
CA ILE A 130 -0.76 -0.06 5.42
C ILE A 130 -0.38 0.10 3.94
N ASP A 131 -0.65 1.26 3.37
CA ASP A 131 -0.23 1.63 2.00
C ASP A 131 1.29 1.69 1.89
N ALA A 132 1.81 1.26 0.74
CA ALA A 132 3.21 1.39 0.36
C ALA A 132 4.21 0.94 1.44
N ALA A 133 3.82 -0.01 2.29
CA ALA A 133 4.55 -0.39 3.51
C ALA A 133 5.94 -0.96 3.25
N ILE A 134 6.18 -1.50 2.05
CA ILE A 134 7.48 -1.95 1.58
C ILE A 134 8.55 -0.84 1.63
N TYR A 135 8.15 0.43 1.49
CA TYR A 135 9.03 1.59 1.57
C TYR A 135 9.01 2.19 2.98
N SER A 136 9.06 1.35 4.00
CA SER A 136 9.07 1.80 5.40
C SER A 136 9.82 0.82 6.27
N GLU A 137 10.62 1.38 7.16
CA GLU A 137 11.33 0.62 8.18
C GLU A 137 10.35 -0.09 9.13
N VAL A 138 10.71 -1.32 9.50
CA VAL A 138 9.84 -2.19 10.32
C VAL A 138 9.65 -1.58 11.71
N GLU A 139 10.74 -1.10 12.30
CA GLU A 139 10.78 -0.51 13.64
C GLU A 139 9.93 0.76 13.72
N ASP A 140 9.98 1.60 12.68
CA ASP A 140 9.22 2.83 12.60
C ASP A 140 7.72 2.56 12.49
N LEU A 141 7.32 1.65 11.59
CA LEU A 141 5.93 1.23 11.49
C LEU A 141 5.44 0.63 12.80
N ALA A 142 6.22 -0.25 13.42
CA ALA A 142 5.87 -0.88 14.69
C ALA A 142 5.68 0.16 15.81
N ALA A 143 6.57 1.17 15.88
CA ALA A 143 6.49 2.24 16.86
C ALA A 143 5.21 3.11 16.71
N MET A 144 4.67 3.21 15.49
CA MET A 144 3.42 3.93 15.24
C MET A 144 2.17 3.05 15.43
N LEU A 145 2.22 1.80 14.96
CA LEU A 145 1.05 0.92 14.89
C LEU A 145 0.74 0.23 16.23
N ASN A 146 1.75 -0.30 16.91
CA ASN A 146 1.57 -1.22 18.04
C ASN A 146 1.20 -0.53 19.35
N VAL A 147 0.99 0.78 19.34
CA VAL A 147 0.41 1.51 20.47
C VAL A 147 -1.10 1.31 20.58
N PHE A 148 -1.74 0.75 19.54
CA PHE A 148 -3.16 0.45 19.51
C PHE A 148 -3.41 -1.05 19.30
N PRO A 149 -4.47 -1.62 19.92
CA PRO A 149 -4.81 -3.02 19.79
C PRO A 149 -5.66 -3.28 18.53
N TRP A 150 -5.05 -3.20 17.35
CA TRP A 150 -5.73 -3.53 16.10
C TRP A 150 -6.09 -5.02 16.04
N ASP A 151 -7.31 -5.34 15.59
CA ASP A 151 -7.76 -6.72 15.40
C ASP A 151 -7.01 -7.39 14.23
N PHE A 152 -6.73 -6.61 13.18
CA PHE A 152 -6.02 -7.09 12.00
C PHE A 152 -5.29 -5.97 11.27
N VAL A 153 -4.02 -6.20 10.94
CA VAL A 153 -3.22 -5.31 10.10
C VAL A 153 -2.63 -6.12 8.96
N PHE A 154 -2.68 -5.56 7.75
CA PHE A 154 -1.91 -6.09 6.63
C PHE A 154 -1.20 -4.98 5.87
N GLN A 155 -0.07 -5.34 5.27
CA GLN A 155 0.82 -4.43 4.59
C GLN A 155 0.75 -4.60 3.09
N GLU A 156 0.67 -3.49 2.36
CA GLU A 156 0.91 -3.50 0.94
C GLU A 156 2.37 -3.88 0.66
N TRP A 157 2.54 -5.00 -0.04
CA TRP A 157 3.83 -5.56 -0.41
C TRP A 157 3.85 -5.88 -1.90
N TRP A 158 4.94 -5.54 -2.57
CA TRP A 158 5.06 -5.59 -4.04
C TRP A 158 6.12 -6.55 -4.56
N GLY A 159 6.30 -7.69 -3.89
CA GLY A 159 7.02 -8.84 -4.46
C GLY A 159 8.51 -8.92 -4.15
N GLU A 160 9.02 -8.09 -3.24
CA GLU A 160 10.28 -8.39 -2.56
C GLU A 160 10.19 -9.68 -1.75
N PHE A 161 11.34 -10.28 -1.44
CA PHE A 161 11.39 -11.42 -0.55
C PHE A 161 10.84 -11.02 0.83
N PRO A 162 9.74 -11.64 1.27
CA PRO A 162 9.17 -11.34 2.58
C PRO A 162 10.13 -11.82 3.67
N ASP A 163 10.31 -11.02 4.71
CA ASP A 163 10.82 -11.51 5.99
C ASP A 163 9.63 -11.91 6.88
N PRO A 164 9.40 -13.21 7.15
CA PRO A 164 8.33 -13.62 8.03
C PRO A 164 8.35 -12.93 9.40
N SER A 165 9.53 -12.51 9.88
CA SER A 165 9.70 -11.83 11.16
C SER A 165 8.95 -10.49 11.23
N ARG A 166 8.80 -9.79 10.10
CA ARG A 166 8.11 -8.50 9.98
C ARG A 166 6.63 -8.59 10.34
N THR A 167 6.00 -9.73 10.11
CA THR A 167 4.57 -9.91 10.44
C THR A 167 4.28 -9.83 11.93
N ARG A 168 5.28 -10.10 12.78
CA ARG A 168 5.18 -9.93 14.24
C ARG A 168 5.17 -8.46 14.68
N HIS A 169 5.63 -7.57 13.81
CA HIS A 169 5.82 -6.15 14.11
C HIS A 169 4.80 -5.26 13.42
N VAL A 170 4.38 -5.62 12.20
CA VAL A 170 3.49 -4.80 11.37
C VAL A 170 2.18 -5.51 11.08
N GLY A 171 2.23 -6.75 10.59
CA GLY A 171 1.05 -7.53 10.22
C GLY A 171 1.24 -8.36 8.95
N HIS A 172 0.14 -8.88 8.41
CA HIS A 172 0.14 -9.84 7.31
C HIS A 172 0.61 -9.20 5.99
N TYR A 173 1.29 -9.96 5.15
CA TYR A 173 1.64 -9.52 3.80
C TYR A 173 0.45 -9.60 2.85
N ARG A 174 0.25 -8.57 2.02
CA ARG A 174 -0.66 -8.69 0.86
C ARG A 174 -0.01 -9.56 -0.23
N ASP A 175 -0.48 -10.79 -0.38
CA ASP A 175 0.02 -11.73 -1.39
C ASP A 175 -0.75 -11.63 -2.71
N VAL A 176 -0.39 -10.63 -3.52
CA VAL A 176 -1.03 -10.40 -4.83
C VAL A 176 -0.74 -11.49 -5.85
N ALA A 177 0.35 -12.26 -5.68
CA ALA A 177 0.73 -13.30 -6.63
C ALA A 177 -0.16 -14.53 -6.55
N TYR A 178 -0.86 -14.73 -5.42
CA TYR A 178 -1.80 -15.82 -5.24
C TYR A 178 -2.93 -15.74 -6.28
N ARG A 179 -3.49 -14.53 -6.44
CA ARG A 179 -4.47 -14.24 -7.48
C ARG A 179 -3.95 -14.61 -8.86
N TRP A 180 -2.74 -14.17 -9.24
CA TRP A 180 -2.21 -14.45 -10.59
C TRP A 180 -2.08 -15.94 -10.87
N LYS A 181 -1.59 -16.72 -9.90
CA LYS A 181 -1.53 -18.18 -10.03
C LYS A 181 -2.92 -18.77 -10.21
N LEU A 182 -3.89 -18.33 -9.41
CA LEU A 182 -5.25 -18.84 -9.46
C LEU A 182 -5.94 -18.49 -10.78
N VAL A 183 -5.86 -17.22 -11.21
CA VAL A 183 -6.44 -16.74 -12.46
C VAL A 183 -5.85 -17.51 -13.63
N ASN A 184 -4.53 -17.62 -13.73
CA ASN A 184 -3.89 -18.37 -14.81
C ASN A 184 -4.24 -19.87 -14.78
N ALA A 185 -4.40 -20.45 -13.59
CA ALA A 185 -4.76 -21.86 -13.45
C ALA A 185 -6.21 -22.13 -13.84
N LEU A 186 -7.14 -21.24 -13.50
CA LEU A 186 -8.57 -21.34 -13.80
C LEU A 186 -8.94 -20.86 -15.21
N ALA A 187 -8.17 -19.93 -15.78
CA ALA A 187 -8.30 -19.51 -17.18
C ALA A 187 -7.86 -20.60 -18.17
N ASN A 188 -7.17 -21.65 -17.71
CA ASN A 188 -6.70 -22.74 -18.56
C ASN A 188 -7.87 -23.46 -19.25
N ILE A 189 -7.83 -23.39 -20.58
CA ILE A 189 -8.70 -24.10 -21.53
C ILE A 189 -8.54 -25.63 -21.43
N ASP A 190 -7.53 -26.12 -20.71
CA ASP A 190 -7.20 -27.53 -20.53
C ASP A 190 -7.61 -28.04 -19.14
N ILE A 191 -8.77 -28.69 -19.08
CA ILE A 191 -9.35 -29.28 -17.87
C ILE A 191 -8.44 -30.31 -17.19
N SER A 192 -7.52 -30.94 -17.93
CA SER A 192 -6.57 -31.90 -17.35
C SER A 192 -5.60 -31.26 -16.35
N LYS A 193 -5.43 -29.93 -16.42
CA LYS A 193 -4.60 -29.15 -15.50
C LYS A 193 -5.36 -28.65 -14.27
N PHE A 194 -6.69 -28.81 -14.24
CA PHE A 194 -7.52 -28.36 -13.12
C PHE A 194 -7.09 -28.93 -11.76
N PRO A 195 -6.65 -30.20 -11.62
CA PRO A 195 -6.14 -30.70 -10.35
C PRO A 195 -4.94 -29.90 -9.80
N LYS A 196 -4.14 -29.26 -10.67
CA LYS A 196 -2.99 -28.44 -10.24
C LYS A 196 -3.40 -27.15 -9.54
N VAL A 197 -4.65 -26.70 -9.69
CA VAL A 197 -5.16 -25.55 -8.95
C VAL A 197 -5.15 -25.84 -7.43
N LEU A 198 -5.34 -27.11 -7.05
CA LEU A 198 -5.31 -27.57 -5.66
C LEU A 198 -3.90 -27.48 -5.04
N ASP A 199 -2.85 -27.42 -5.87
CA ASP A 199 -1.47 -27.28 -5.40
C ASP A 199 -1.10 -25.80 -5.11
N ILE A 200 -1.98 -24.85 -5.44
CA ILE A 200 -1.75 -23.42 -5.23
C ILE A 200 -2.03 -23.06 -3.78
N LYS A 201 -0.96 -23.10 -2.98
CA LYS A 201 -0.99 -22.81 -1.54
C LYS A 201 -0.62 -21.37 -1.21
N SER A 202 0.25 -20.74 -2.01
CA SER A 202 0.70 -19.36 -1.81
C SER A 202 1.04 -18.71 -3.16
N GLY A 203 1.12 -17.39 -3.16
CA GLY A 203 1.56 -16.59 -4.29
C GLY A 203 3.05 -16.32 -4.26
N VAL A 204 3.47 -15.30 -3.51
CA VAL A 204 4.87 -14.93 -3.39
C VAL A 204 5.62 -15.99 -2.58
N HIS A 205 6.79 -16.40 -3.09
CA HIS A 205 7.63 -17.35 -2.37
C HIS A 205 8.11 -16.77 -1.05
N GLY A 206 8.06 -17.56 0.02
CA GLY A 206 8.52 -17.15 1.35
C GLY A 206 7.47 -16.49 2.23
N ILE A 207 6.23 -16.25 1.76
CA ILE A 207 5.11 -15.85 2.63
C ILE A 207 4.40 -17.13 3.11
N PRO A 208 4.48 -17.49 4.40
CA PRO A 208 3.62 -18.53 4.98
C PRO A 208 2.14 -18.13 4.89
N GLN A 209 1.25 -19.10 4.78
CA GLN A 209 -0.19 -18.82 4.56
C GLN A 209 -0.82 -18.08 5.73
N GLU A 210 -0.41 -18.43 6.94
CA GLU A 210 -0.79 -17.79 8.20
C GLU A 210 -0.33 -16.33 8.30
N HIS A 211 0.58 -15.89 7.42
CA HIS A 211 1.12 -14.54 7.36
C HIS A 211 0.62 -13.78 6.12
N ALA A 212 -0.27 -14.35 5.32
CA ALA A 212 -0.74 -13.79 4.07
C ALA A 212 -2.19 -13.26 4.18
N MET A 213 -2.43 -12.13 3.50
CA MET A 213 -3.75 -11.69 3.10
C MET A 213 -3.85 -11.80 1.58
N TYR A 214 -4.88 -12.50 1.10
CA TYR A 214 -5.10 -12.77 -0.30
C TYR A 214 -6.17 -11.85 -0.90
N PRO A 215 -5.79 -10.81 -1.68
CA PRO A 215 -6.76 -10.01 -2.41
C PRO A 215 -7.20 -10.73 -3.69
N MET A 216 -8.50 -10.89 -3.89
CA MET A 216 -9.04 -11.33 -5.20
C MET A 216 -8.80 -10.27 -6.29
N LEU A 217 -8.95 -9.00 -5.90
CA LEU A 217 -8.74 -7.81 -6.72
C LEU A 217 -8.47 -6.62 -5.78
N TYR A 218 -7.82 -5.58 -6.30
CA TYR A 218 -7.53 -4.35 -5.58
C TYR A 218 -7.48 -3.18 -6.56
N HIS A 219 -7.49 -1.95 -6.04
CA HIS A 219 -7.72 -0.75 -6.86
C HIS A 219 -6.61 -0.48 -7.89
N ASP A 220 -5.36 -0.88 -7.63
CA ASP A 220 -4.25 -0.79 -8.59
C ASP A 220 -4.15 -2.01 -9.52
N GLY A 221 -4.64 -3.16 -9.07
CA GLY A 221 -4.53 -4.44 -9.79
C GLY A 221 -5.68 -4.70 -10.76
N ARG A 222 -6.40 -3.67 -11.20
CA ARG A 222 -7.58 -3.79 -12.07
C ARG A 222 -7.24 -3.47 -13.53
N SER A 223 -7.83 -4.19 -14.47
CA SER A 223 -7.77 -3.87 -15.89
C SER A 223 -8.84 -2.85 -16.26
N ARG A 224 -8.56 -1.95 -17.22
CA ARG A 224 -9.58 -1.02 -17.72
C ARG A 224 -10.71 -1.77 -18.42
N ASP A 225 -10.35 -2.79 -19.19
CA ASP A 225 -11.22 -3.59 -20.05
C ASP A 225 -11.32 -5.02 -19.50
N ALA A 226 -12.21 -5.86 -20.05
CA ALA A 226 -12.24 -7.28 -19.68
C ALA A 226 -10.93 -7.96 -20.11
N ASP A 227 -10.20 -8.51 -19.15
CA ASP A 227 -8.90 -9.16 -19.36
C ASP A 227 -8.90 -10.46 -18.54
N SER A 228 -8.73 -11.61 -19.19
CA SER A 228 -8.74 -12.91 -18.51
C SER A 228 -7.52 -13.11 -17.62
N GLY A 229 -6.39 -12.45 -17.90
CA GLY A 229 -5.21 -12.46 -17.05
C GLY A 229 -5.41 -11.64 -15.78
N ILE A 230 -6.25 -10.60 -15.82
CA ILE A 230 -6.53 -9.66 -14.74
C ILE A 230 -8.04 -9.60 -14.47
N ALA A 231 -8.69 -10.76 -14.32
CA ALA A 231 -10.14 -10.82 -14.25
C ALA A 231 -10.73 -9.88 -13.18
N THR A 232 -11.74 -9.12 -13.60
CA THR A 232 -12.53 -8.19 -12.79
C THR A 232 -14.02 -8.46 -12.98
N TYR A 233 -14.91 -7.68 -12.36
CA TYR A 233 -16.35 -7.78 -12.60
C TYR A 233 -16.73 -7.71 -14.10
N LYS A 234 -15.90 -7.10 -14.95
CA LYS A 234 -16.12 -7.02 -16.41
C LYS A 234 -16.02 -8.37 -17.11
N ASN A 235 -15.38 -9.37 -16.51
CA ASN A 235 -15.25 -10.73 -17.03
C ASN A 235 -16.46 -11.62 -16.70
N GLY A 236 -17.43 -11.13 -15.90
CA GLY A 236 -18.64 -11.86 -15.57
C GLY A 236 -18.36 -13.21 -14.88
N LEU A 237 -18.76 -14.31 -15.51
CA LEU A 237 -18.71 -15.65 -14.92
C LEU A 237 -17.29 -16.08 -14.54
N GLU A 238 -16.29 -15.73 -15.34
CA GLU A 238 -14.88 -16.06 -15.06
C GLU A 238 -14.44 -15.49 -13.70
N TYR A 239 -14.70 -14.20 -13.46
CA TYR A 239 -14.39 -13.55 -12.18
C TYR A 239 -15.21 -14.11 -11.01
N HIS A 240 -16.45 -14.53 -11.25
CA HIS A 240 -17.26 -15.18 -10.22
C HIS A 240 -16.75 -16.59 -9.85
N GLN A 241 -16.24 -17.36 -10.81
CA GLN A 241 -15.66 -18.68 -10.52
C GLN A 241 -14.40 -18.56 -9.68
N GLN A 242 -13.56 -17.57 -9.96
CA GLN A 242 -12.36 -17.29 -9.17
C GLN A 242 -12.70 -16.88 -7.73
N GLN A 243 -13.71 -16.02 -7.54
CA GLN A 243 -14.21 -15.67 -6.20
C GLN A 243 -14.72 -16.89 -5.43
N LYS A 244 -15.49 -17.76 -6.10
CA LYS A 244 -15.97 -19.00 -5.49
C LYS A 244 -14.83 -19.89 -5.05
N TRP A 245 -13.77 -20.00 -5.86
CA TRP A 245 -12.58 -20.74 -5.48
C TRP A 245 -11.92 -20.14 -4.23
N MET A 246 -11.59 -18.85 -4.23
CA MET A 246 -10.92 -18.21 -3.09
C MET A 246 -11.70 -18.31 -1.78
N LEU A 247 -13.04 -18.31 -1.85
CA LEU A 247 -13.90 -18.41 -0.67
C LEU A 247 -14.15 -19.85 -0.20
N ALA A 248 -14.10 -20.84 -1.10
CA ALA A 248 -14.32 -22.24 -0.78
C ALA A 248 -13.03 -22.99 -0.44
N TRP A 249 -11.89 -22.49 -0.91
CA TRP A 249 -10.60 -23.15 -0.74
C TRP A 249 -10.07 -22.93 0.69
N PRO A 250 -9.74 -24.01 1.44
CA PRO A 250 -9.48 -23.94 2.87
C PRO A 250 -8.14 -23.29 3.26
N GLU A 251 -7.33 -22.90 2.27
CA GLU A 251 -5.97 -22.40 2.48
C GLU A 251 -5.90 -20.87 2.63
N GLY A 252 -7.00 -20.16 2.36
CA GLY A 252 -7.08 -18.71 2.51
C GLY A 252 -7.45 -18.31 3.94
N HIS A 253 -6.47 -18.10 4.82
CA HIS A 253 -6.74 -17.65 6.20
C HIS A 253 -7.35 -16.24 6.26
N SER A 254 -6.94 -15.35 5.37
CA SER A 254 -7.46 -13.98 5.25
C SER A 254 -7.70 -13.64 3.78
N VAL A 255 -8.96 -13.56 3.37
CA VAL A 255 -9.36 -13.27 1.99
C VAL A 255 -10.06 -11.92 1.91
N ARG A 256 -9.68 -11.08 0.93
CA ARG A 256 -10.41 -9.85 0.62
C ARG A 256 -11.08 -9.90 -0.74
N LEU A 257 -12.39 -9.63 -0.72
CA LEU A 257 -13.17 -9.34 -1.90
C LEU A 257 -13.12 -7.84 -2.22
N PHE A 258 -13.09 -7.52 -3.51
CA PHE A 258 -13.10 -6.14 -3.96
C PHE A 258 -14.53 -5.63 -4.13
N GLY A 259 -14.88 -4.58 -3.40
CA GLY A 259 -16.06 -3.76 -3.65
C GLY A 259 -15.65 -2.50 -4.42
N GLY A 260 -16.13 -2.34 -5.64
CA GLY A 260 -15.79 -1.21 -6.50
C GLY A 260 -17.00 -0.68 -7.26
N VAL A 261 -16.81 0.49 -7.86
CA VAL A 261 -17.81 1.11 -8.75
C VAL A 261 -17.50 0.75 -10.20
N GLY A 262 -18.55 0.63 -11.02
CA GLY A 262 -18.35 0.47 -12.46
C GLY A 262 -17.74 1.73 -13.07
N TRP A 263 -16.75 1.57 -13.97
CA TRP A 263 -16.21 2.68 -14.75
C TRP A 263 -16.44 2.45 -16.24
N ALA A 264 -16.85 3.51 -16.93
CA ALA A 264 -16.97 3.53 -18.37
C ALA A 264 -15.58 3.32 -19.00
N THR A 265 -15.54 2.53 -20.06
CA THR A 265 -14.45 2.56 -21.02
C THR A 265 -14.71 3.79 -21.90
N ASN A 266 -13.78 4.74 -21.98
CA ASN A 266 -13.92 5.80 -22.98
C ASN A 266 -13.91 5.11 -24.35
N GLU A 267 -15.01 5.24 -25.09
CA GLU A 267 -15.08 4.91 -26.52
C GLU A 267 -14.23 5.91 -27.33
#